data_AF-A0A3M1H355-F1
#
_entry.id   AF-A0A3M1H355-F1
#
_cell.length_a   1.000
_cell.length_b   1.000
_cell.length_c   1.000
_cell.angle_alpha   90.00
_cell.angle_beta   90.00
_cell.angle_gamma   90.00
#
_symmetry.space_group_name_H-M   'P 1'
#
loop_
_entity.id
_entity.type
_entity.pdbx_description
1 polymer ?
#
loop_
_entity_poly.entity_id
_entity_poly.type
_entity_poly.pdbx_seq_one_letter_code
_entity_poly.pdbx_strand_id
1 'polypeptide(L)'
;MRLPHRLTRYHWRLLAWHSRRFHPFLRLLSPEEKAYVRRCFALATGFVEETEHGARHFSYYTYSHRVRGDRVNSSRIAFGSISAPQAAWELARPVLAARGIDLDRTLPEWPRLTFYGLGWDFEAGDFKVYFRTADLGPLRERLAPLVALRRDGSLPEALVSVTYRHGEHHEDKLYFYETFDLPPGVRMRARMASSRRGLVEQYDLQDVKLWAERLNDAGRRILRRYREVGERLDTIAWQGPDAFTLYFP
;
A
#
# COMPACT_ATOMS: atom_id res chain seq x y z
N MET A 1 -18.10 -25.51 0.65
CA MET A 1 -17.17 -24.36 0.55
C MET A 1 -16.80 -23.84 1.94
N ARG A 2 -15.51 -23.88 2.36
CA ARG A 2 -14.99 -23.38 3.66
C ARG A 2 -13.80 -22.40 3.48
N LEU A 3 -13.76 -21.69 2.36
CA LEU A 3 -12.65 -20.79 2.00
C LEU A 3 -12.56 -19.52 2.89
N PRO A 4 -13.67 -18.84 3.26
CA PRO A 4 -13.59 -17.58 4.02
C PRO A 4 -12.87 -17.72 5.37
N HIS A 5 -13.17 -18.78 6.12
CA HIS A 5 -12.51 -19.03 7.41
C HIS A 5 -11.01 -19.33 7.32
N ARG A 6 -10.55 -19.92 6.19
CA ARG A 6 -9.12 -20.21 5.99
C ARG A 6 -8.35 -18.93 5.69
N LEU A 7 -8.87 -18.07 4.82
CA LEU A 7 -8.25 -16.78 4.47
C LEU A 7 -8.14 -15.86 5.67
N THR A 8 -9.25 -15.63 6.39
CA THR A 8 -9.23 -14.78 7.59
C THR A 8 -8.23 -15.28 8.63
N ARG A 9 -8.16 -16.60 8.86
CA ARG A 9 -7.18 -17.19 9.80
C ARG A 9 -5.74 -17.00 9.34
N TYR A 10 -5.48 -17.12 8.04
CA TYR A 10 -4.16 -16.90 7.48
C TYR A 10 -3.70 -15.44 7.66
N HIS A 11 -4.51 -14.45 7.28
CA HIS A 11 -4.16 -13.04 7.46
C HIS A 11 -3.91 -12.68 8.91
N TRP A 12 -4.71 -13.25 9.83
CA TRP A 12 -4.48 -13.09 11.25
C TRP A 12 -3.15 -13.64 11.75
N ARG A 13 -2.79 -14.84 11.29
CA ARG A 13 -1.50 -15.46 11.63
C ARG A 13 -0.35 -14.62 11.11
N LEU A 14 -0.50 -14.08 9.89
CA LEU A 14 0.52 -13.24 9.28
C LEU A 14 0.68 -11.89 10.03
N LEU A 15 -0.43 -11.22 10.38
CA LEU A 15 -0.38 -9.99 11.20
C LEU A 15 0.23 -10.24 12.58
N ALA A 16 -0.12 -11.37 13.22
CA ALA A 16 0.45 -11.76 14.50
C ALA A 16 1.94 -12.07 14.39
N TRP A 17 2.36 -12.75 13.32
CA TRP A 17 3.77 -13.01 13.04
C TRP A 17 4.55 -11.70 12.84
N HIS A 18 4.02 -10.79 12.00
CA HIS A 18 4.56 -9.45 11.80
C HIS A 18 4.72 -8.67 13.11
N SER A 19 3.67 -8.73 13.94
CA SER A 19 3.62 -8.06 15.23
C SER A 19 4.70 -8.53 16.20
N ARG A 20 5.11 -9.79 16.10
CA ARG A 20 6.15 -10.38 16.96
C ARG A 20 7.56 -10.21 16.41
N ARG A 21 7.73 -10.18 15.08
CA ARG A 21 9.04 -10.25 14.44
C ARG A 21 9.59 -8.89 14.01
N PHE A 22 8.72 -7.92 13.73
CA PHE A 22 9.15 -6.66 13.13
C PHE A 22 8.69 -5.42 13.89
N HIS A 23 7.39 -5.31 14.19
CA HIS A 23 6.86 -4.10 14.82
C HIS A 23 5.53 -4.41 15.51
N PRO A 24 5.25 -3.97 16.76
CA PRO A 24 4.15 -4.47 17.57
C PRO A 24 2.76 -3.91 17.19
N PHE A 25 2.32 -4.08 15.94
CA PHE A 25 1.07 -3.53 15.40
C PHE A 25 -0.16 -3.82 16.27
N LEU A 26 -0.32 -5.07 16.74
CA LEU A 26 -1.46 -5.45 17.57
C LEU A 26 -1.52 -4.71 18.92
N ARG A 27 -0.40 -4.16 19.40
CA ARG A 27 -0.38 -3.32 20.59
C ARG A 27 -0.71 -1.86 20.28
N LEU A 28 -0.33 -1.38 19.10
CA LEU A 28 -0.40 0.04 18.73
C LEU A 28 -1.70 0.44 18.03
N LEU A 29 -2.37 -0.48 17.34
CA LEU A 29 -3.66 -0.21 16.73
C LEU A 29 -4.72 0.09 17.80
N SER A 30 -5.52 1.13 17.57
CA SER A 30 -6.70 1.45 18.38
C SER A 30 -7.77 0.34 18.29
N PRO A 31 -8.78 0.34 19.17
CA PRO A 31 -9.92 -0.57 19.06
C PRO A 31 -10.62 -0.50 17.68
N GLU A 32 -10.85 0.69 17.16
CA GLU A 32 -11.49 0.96 15.87
C GLU A 32 -10.62 0.42 14.72
N GLU A 33 -9.32 0.65 14.78
CA GLU A 33 -8.38 0.17 13.76
C GLU A 33 -8.25 -1.35 13.77
N LYS A 34 -8.24 -1.98 14.96
CA LYS A 34 -8.28 -3.44 15.08
C LYS A 34 -9.58 -4.00 14.49
N ALA A 35 -10.70 -3.34 14.72
CA ALA A 35 -11.99 -3.72 14.16
C ALA A 35 -11.99 -3.59 12.63
N TYR A 36 -11.44 -2.51 12.08
CA TYR A 36 -11.25 -2.31 10.64
C TYR A 36 -10.42 -3.43 10.02
N VAL A 37 -9.21 -3.67 10.52
CA VAL A 37 -8.29 -4.71 10.01
C VAL A 37 -8.94 -6.09 10.06
N ARG A 38 -9.60 -6.42 11.17
CA ARG A 38 -10.40 -7.65 11.34
C ARG A 38 -11.42 -7.87 10.25
N ARG A 39 -12.14 -6.80 9.91
CA ARG A 39 -13.25 -6.85 8.96
C ARG A 39 -12.74 -6.87 7.52
N CYS A 40 -11.64 -6.18 7.21
CA CYS A 40 -10.94 -6.34 5.92
C CYS A 40 -10.55 -7.80 5.65
N PHE A 41 -10.05 -8.54 6.66
CA PHE A 41 -9.75 -9.97 6.51
C PHE A 41 -10.96 -10.85 6.22
N ALA A 42 -12.17 -10.40 6.54
CA ALA A 42 -13.41 -11.09 6.22
C ALA A 42 -13.95 -10.71 4.83
N LEU A 43 -13.51 -9.59 4.26
CA LEU A 43 -13.84 -9.17 2.89
C LEU A 43 -12.97 -9.87 1.84
N ALA A 44 -11.83 -10.45 2.24
CA ALA A 44 -10.94 -11.15 1.33
C ALA A 44 -11.62 -12.35 0.66
N THR A 45 -11.71 -12.33 -0.67
CA THR A 45 -12.27 -13.43 -1.47
C THR A 45 -11.19 -14.36 -2.03
N GLY A 46 -9.93 -13.92 -2.00
CA GLY A 46 -8.76 -14.68 -2.41
C GLY A 46 -7.49 -14.22 -1.67
N PHE A 47 -6.35 -14.81 -2.02
CA PHE A 47 -5.04 -14.37 -1.51
C PHE A 47 -4.48 -13.17 -2.26
N VAL A 48 -5.01 -12.86 -3.46
CA VAL A 48 -4.59 -11.78 -4.37
C VAL A 48 -5.84 -11.09 -4.91
N GLU A 49 -5.79 -9.76 -5.11
CA GLU A 49 -6.82 -9.02 -5.86
C GLU A 49 -6.36 -8.71 -7.29
N GLU A 50 -7.32 -8.77 -8.22
CA GLU A 50 -7.16 -8.35 -9.62
C GLU A 50 -8.14 -7.20 -9.87
N THR A 51 -7.70 -6.15 -10.57
CA THR A 51 -8.61 -5.08 -11.01
C THR A 51 -9.37 -5.49 -12.26
N GLU A 52 -10.44 -4.74 -12.56
CA GLU A 52 -11.27 -4.92 -13.75
C GLU A 52 -10.47 -4.83 -15.07
N HIS A 53 -9.30 -4.19 -15.03
CA HIS A 53 -8.41 -4.04 -16.20
C HIS A 53 -7.28 -5.07 -16.23
N GLY A 54 -7.37 -6.14 -15.44
CA GLY A 54 -6.37 -7.22 -15.42
C GLY A 54 -5.05 -6.85 -14.74
N ALA A 55 -4.98 -5.70 -14.06
CA ALA A 55 -3.86 -5.39 -13.18
C ALA A 55 -3.96 -6.30 -11.96
N ARG A 56 -3.15 -7.35 -11.96
CA ARG A 56 -2.98 -8.27 -10.84
C ARG A 56 -2.04 -7.63 -9.80
N HIS A 57 -2.15 -8.04 -8.54
CA HIS A 57 -1.24 -7.71 -7.42
C HIS A 57 -1.52 -6.42 -6.67
N PHE A 58 -2.77 -6.02 -6.64
CA PHE A 58 -3.21 -5.25 -5.49
C PHE A 58 -3.42 -6.21 -4.32
N SER A 59 -2.80 -5.91 -3.19
CA SER A 59 -2.89 -6.75 -2.01
C SER A 59 -3.92 -6.15 -1.05
N TYR A 60 -4.85 -6.98 -0.57
CA TYR A 60 -5.81 -6.66 0.51
C TYR A 60 -5.13 -6.06 1.75
N TYR A 61 -3.84 -6.35 1.90
CA TYR A 61 -2.98 -5.93 2.98
C TYR A 61 -1.57 -5.80 2.42
N THR A 62 -0.75 -4.98 3.07
CA THR A 62 0.66 -4.87 2.70
C THR A 62 1.46 -4.59 3.94
N TYR A 63 2.56 -5.31 4.12
CA TYR A 63 3.60 -4.98 5.09
C TYR A 63 4.81 -4.42 4.33
N SER A 64 5.38 -3.31 4.82
CA SER A 64 6.54 -2.72 4.15
C SER A 64 7.68 -2.36 5.07
N HIS A 65 8.89 -2.47 4.52
CA HIS A 65 10.15 -2.24 5.21
C HIS A 65 10.95 -1.19 4.45
N ARG A 66 11.15 -0.02 5.05
CA ARG A 66 12.02 1.02 4.48
C ARG A 66 13.42 0.84 5.04
N VAL A 67 14.38 0.60 4.15
CA VAL A 67 15.79 0.41 4.47
C VAL A 67 16.58 1.66 4.09
N ARG A 68 17.43 2.13 5.00
CA ARG A 68 18.41 3.20 4.81
C ARG A 68 19.74 2.79 5.46
N GLY A 69 20.69 2.30 4.65
CA GLY A 69 21.88 1.59 5.14
C GLY A 69 21.45 0.41 6.02
N ASP A 70 21.91 0.39 7.27
CA ASP A 70 21.53 -0.63 8.25
C ASP A 70 20.23 -0.34 9.01
N ARG A 71 19.65 0.85 8.88
CA ARG A 71 18.41 1.22 9.56
C ARG A 71 17.21 0.69 8.79
N VAL A 72 16.28 0.07 9.52
CA VAL A 72 15.04 -0.50 8.96
C VAL A 72 13.84 0.02 9.72
N ASN A 73 12.95 0.78 9.06
CA ASN A 73 11.61 1.05 9.56
C ASN A 73 10.67 -0.05 9.02
N SER A 74 10.14 -0.86 9.94
CA SER A 74 9.20 -1.95 9.65
C SER A 74 7.80 -1.68 10.20
N SER A 75 7.48 -0.43 10.50
CA SER A 75 6.26 0.02 11.16
C SER A 75 5.13 0.35 10.18
N ARG A 76 5.22 -0.13 8.94
CA ARG A 76 4.33 0.26 7.85
C ARG A 76 3.41 -0.88 7.44
N ILE A 77 2.11 -0.63 7.55
CA ILE A 77 1.05 -1.56 7.12
C ILE A 77 -0.03 -0.83 6.32
N ALA A 78 -0.71 -1.54 5.44
CA ALA A 78 -1.94 -1.07 4.80
C ALA A 78 -2.95 -2.21 4.74
N PHE A 79 -4.25 -1.88 4.77
CA PHE A 79 -5.36 -2.84 4.66
C PHE A 79 -6.50 -2.20 3.86
N GLY A 80 -7.20 -2.99 3.06
CA GLY A 80 -8.21 -2.49 2.13
C GLY A 80 -9.00 -3.60 1.44
N SER A 81 -9.75 -3.22 0.39
CA SER A 81 -10.35 -4.15 -0.56
C SER A 81 -10.69 -3.48 -1.88
N ILE A 82 -10.33 -4.13 -2.98
CA ILE A 82 -10.76 -3.83 -4.35
C ILE A 82 -12.07 -4.50 -4.68
N SER A 83 -12.26 -5.74 -4.22
CA SER A 83 -13.47 -6.50 -4.51
C SER A 83 -14.71 -5.99 -3.76
N ALA A 84 -14.52 -5.27 -2.65
CA ALA A 84 -15.61 -4.77 -1.82
C ALA A 84 -15.34 -3.33 -1.30
N PRO A 85 -15.17 -2.33 -2.19
CA PRO A 85 -14.70 -1.00 -1.82
C PRO A 85 -15.71 -0.25 -0.94
N GLN A 86 -17.02 -0.37 -1.21
CA GLN A 86 -18.06 0.24 -0.38
C GLN A 86 -18.09 -0.36 1.02
N ALA A 87 -17.97 -1.69 1.14
CA ALA A 87 -17.93 -2.35 2.44
C ALA A 87 -16.68 -1.93 3.23
N ALA A 88 -15.53 -1.85 2.56
CA ALA A 88 -14.29 -1.35 3.17
C ALA A 88 -14.42 0.12 3.60
N TRP A 89 -15.12 0.96 2.84
CA TRP A 89 -15.39 2.35 3.18
C TRP A 89 -16.22 2.48 4.47
N GLU A 90 -17.35 1.75 4.58
CA GLU A 90 -18.18 1.80 5.80
C GLU A 90 -17.40 1.39 7.05
N LEU A 91 -16.46 0.45 6.90
CA LEU A 91 -15.57 0.02 7.98
C LEU A 91 -14.50 1.07 8.32
N ALA A 92 -14.07 1.88 7.34
CA ALA A 92 -13.05 2.91 7.52
C ALA A 92 -13.58 4.16 8.23
N ARG A 93 -14.87 4.48 8.06
CA ARG A 93 -15.49 5.70 8.62
C ARG A 93 -15.26 5.87 10.14
N PRO A 94 -15.44 4.85 11.01
CA PRO A 94 -15.13 4.98 12.43
C PRO A 94 -13.66 5.30 12.71
N VAL A 95 -12.73 4.77 11.91
CA VAL A 95 -11.29 5.04 12.05
C VAL A 95 -10.97 6.48 11.67
N LEU A 96 -11.55 6.97 10.57
CA LEU A 96 -11.37 8.37 10.14
C LEU A 96 -11.93 9.34 11.18
N ALA A 97 -13.12 9.07 11.70
CA ALA A 97 -13.75 9.86 12.76
C ALA A 97 -12.89 9.88 14.04
N ALA A 98 -12.40 8.71 14.50
CA ALA A 98 -11.53 8.61 15.68
C ALA A 98 -10.19 9.37 15.50
N ARG A 99 -9.74 9.56 14.26
CA ARG A 99 -8.53 10.31 13.91
C ARG A 99 -8.79 11.79 13.59
N GLY A 100 -10.04 12.25 13.64
CA GLY A 100 -10.42 13.62 13.30
C GLY A 100 -10.16 13.98 11.83
N ILE A 101 -10.19 12.99 10.93
CA ILE A 101 -9.94 13.20 9.50
C ILE A 101 -11.25 13.48 8.79
N ASP A 102 -11.36 14.67 8.20
CA ASP A 102 -12.48 15.12 7.39
C ASP A 102 -12.08 15.17 5.91
N LEU A 103 -12.56 14.19 5.13
CA LEU A 103 -12.26 14.09 3.70
C LEU A 103 -12.98 15.14 2.85
N ASP A 104 -14.13 15.66 3.28
CA ASP A 104 -14.82 16.71 2.51
C ASP A 104 -13.96 17.97 2.48
N ARG A 105 -13.21 18.22 3.56
CA ARG A 105 -12.23 19.30 3.64
C ARG A 105 -10.92 18.98 2.90
N THR A 106 -10.39 17.77 3.05
CA THR A 106 -9.02 17.43 2.62
C THR A 106 -8.93 16.64 1.33
N LEU A 107 -10.03 16.24 0.71
CA LEU A 107 -10.14 15.65 -0.63
C LEU A 107 -11.60 15.74 -1.13
N PRO A 108 -12.14 16.94 -1.43
CA PRO A 108 -13.56 17.13 -1.77
C PRO A 108 -14.09 16.23 -2.90
N GLU A 109 -13.19 15.75 -3.76
CA GLU A 109 -13.49 14.91 -4.91
C GLU A 109 -13.62 13.43 -4.55
N TRP A 110 -13.38 13.05 -3.29
CA TRP A 110 -13.44 11.67 -2.82
C TRP A 110 -14.74 10.93 -3.17
N PRO A 111 -15.95 11.56 -3.25
CA PRO A 111 -17.16 10.85 -3.66
C PRO A 111 -17.13 10.36 -5.11
N ARG A 112 -16.22 10.88 -5.93
CA ARG A 112 -15.99 10.46 -7.32
C ARG A 112 -14.86 9.43 -7.45
N LEU A 113 -14.27 9.01 -6.34
CA LEU A 113 -13.18 8.04 -6.29
C LEU A 113 -13.66 6.74 -5.64
N THR A 114 -13.03 5.63 -6.00
CA THR A 114 -13.31 4.33 -5.39
C THR A 114 -12.41 4.13 -4.18
N PHE A 115 -12.97 4.04 -2.98
CA PHE A 115 -12.18 3.75 -1.77
C PHE A 115 -11.40 2.43 -1.93
N TYR A 116 -10.13 2.43 -1.52
CA TYR A 116 -9.28 1.24 -1.58
C TYR A 116 -8.90 0.75 -0.19
N GLY A 117 -8.45 1.64 0.70
CA GLY A 117 -8.01 1.21 2.03
C GLY A 117 -7.37 2.28 2.89
N LEU A 118 -6.85 1.86 4.03
CA LEU A 118 -6.12 2.67 5.00
C LEU A 118 -4.68 2.17 5.17
N GLY A 119 -3.77 3.06 5.55
CA GLY A 119 -2.38 2.74 5.81
C GLY A 119 -1.78 3.47 7.00
N TRP A 120 -0.77 2.87 7.60
CA TRP A 120 -0.07 3.36 8.79
C TRP A 120 1.44 3.33 8.57
N ASP A 121 2.14 4.29 9.17
CA ASP A 121 3.59 4.30 9.41
C ASP A 121 3.78 4.77 10.86
N PHE A 122 3.80 3.83 11.81
CA PHE A 122 3.71 4.17 13.24
C PHE A 122 4.94 4.95 13.73
N GLU A 123 6.13 4.65 13.22
CA GLU A 123 7.35 5.39 13.58
C GLU A 123 7.35 6.81 13.01
N ALA A 124 6.79 7.03 11.81
CA ALA A 124 6.68 8.36 11.23
C ALA A 124 5.44 9.15 11.70
N GLY A 125 4.50 8.50 12.39
CA GLY A 125 3.22 9.08 12.75
C GLY A 125 2.30 9.35 11.55
N ASP A 126 2.56 8.73 10.40
CA ASP A 126 1.75 8.92 9.20
C ASP A 126 0.55 7.96 9.18
N PHE A 127 -0.60 8.50 8.77
CA PHE A 127 -1.79 7.75 8.43
C PHE A 127 -2.20 8.05 6.99
N LYS A 128 -2.66 7.06 6.23
CA LYS A 128 -2.91 7.19 4.79
C LYS A 128 -4.31 6.71 4.46
N VAL A 129 -4.97 7.43 3.57
CA VAL A 129 -6.24 7.03 2.97
C VAL A 129 -6.01 6.84 1.48
N TYR A 130 -6.40 5.69 0.96
CA TYR A 130 -6.17 5.30 -0.43
C TYR A 130 -7.49 5.23 -1.21
N PHE A 131 -7.45 5.75 -2.42
CA PHE A 131 -8.54 5.67 -3.40
C PHE A 131 -7.99 5.23 -4.75
N ARG A 132 -8.87 4.75 -5.63
CA ARG A 132 -8.59 4.46 -7.04
C ARG A 132 -9.48 5.29 -7.92
N THR A 133 -9.01 5.58 -9.12
CA THR A 133 -9.82 6.19 -10.17
C THR A 133 -9.30 5.80 -11.55
N ALA A 134 -10.21 5.62 -12.51
CA ALA A 134 -9.88 5.54 -13.93
C ALA A 134 -9.99 6.91 -14.62
N ASP A 135 -10.57 7.90 -13.95
CA ASP A 135 -10.72 9.27 -14.42
C ASP A 135 -9.95 10.23 -13.51
N LEU A 136 -8.91 10.85 -14.07
CA LEU A 136 -8.14 11.88 -13.37
C LEU A 136 -8.81 13.26 -13.42
N GLY A 137 -9.86 13.44 -14.24
CA GLY A 137 -10.61 14.68 -14.41
C GLY A 137 -10.94 15.38 -13.09
N PRO A 138 -11.58 14.71 -12.11
CA PRO A 138 -11.86 15.28 -10.80
C PRO A 138 -10.62 15.81 -10.08
N LEU A 139 -9.46 15.18 -10.26
CA LEU A 139 -8.23 15.53 -9.56
C LEU A 139 -7.41 16.62 -10.26
N ARG A 140 -7.78 17.03 -11.49
CA ARG A 140 -6.94 17.91 -12.32
C ARG A 140 -6.75 19.30 -11.74
N GLU A 141 -7.73 19.84 -11.03
CA GLU A 141 -7.62 21.19 -10.46
C GLU A 141 -6.65 21.21 -9.29
N ARG A 142 -6.87 20.33 -8.32
CA ARG A 142 -6.09 20.28 -7.09
C ARG A 142 -4.72 19.63 -7.26
N LEU A 143 -4.66 18.51 -7.98
CA LEU A 143 -3.45 17.70 -8.13
C LEU A 143 -2.78 17.90 -9.50
N ALA A 144 -3.03 19.03 -10.16
CA ALA A 144 -2.50 19.35 -11.50
C ALA A 144 -1.01 19.04 -11.66
N PRO A 145 -0.12 19.48 -10.72
CA PRO A 145 1.31 19.21 -10.84
C PRO A 145 1.65 17.72 -10.80
N LEU A 146 0.89 16.91 -10.07
CA LEU A 146 1.10 15.46 -9.99
C LEU A 146 0.53 14.76 -11.22
N VAL A 147 -0.65 15.18 -11.69
CA VAL A 147 -1.29 14.65 -12.91
C VAL A 147 -0.41 14.89 -14.14
N ALA A 148 0.27 16.04 -14.21
CA ALA A 148 1.20 16.37 -15.30
C ALA A 148 2.41 15.43 -15.40
N LEU A 149 2.73 14.65 -14.36
CA LEU A 149 3.84 13.68 -14.37
C LEU A 149 3.45 12.33 -14.99
N ARG A 150 2.16 12.13 -15.30
CA ARG A 150 1.68 10.95 -16.02
C ARG A 150 2.30 10.92 -17.42
N ARG A 151 2.80 9.75 -17.83
CA ARG A 151 3.31 9.53 -19.20
C ARG A 151 2.21 9.00 -20.10
N ASP A 152 2.32 9.33 -21.38
CA ASP A 152 1.58 8.65 -22.44
C ASP A 152 1.88 7.14 -22.38
N GLY A 153 0.83 6.33 -22.58
CA GLY A 153 0.89 4.88 -22.43
C GLY A 153 0.68 4.34 -21.01
N SER A 154 0.63 5.20 -19.98
CA SER A 154 0.24 4.75 -18.63
C SER A 154 -1.19 4.23 -18.61
N LEU A 155 -1.45 3.19 -17.81
CA LEU A 155 -2.80 2.64 -17.62
C LEU A 155 -3.80 3.73 -17.18
N PRO A 156 -5.09 3.60 -17.55
CA PRO A 156 -6.11 4.57 -17.17
C PRO A 156 -6.30 4.67 -15.65
N GLU A 157 -6.20 3.54 -14.96
CA GLU A 157 -6.30 3.45 -13.51
C GLU A 157 -5.11 4.11 -12.80
N ALA A 158 -5.39 4.86 -11.74
CA ALA A 158 -4.42 5.44 -10.84
C ALA A 158 -4.81 5.19 -9.38
N LEU A 159 -3.81 5.04 -8.52
CA LEU A 159 -4.00 5.06 -7.07
C LEU A 159 -3.76 6.48 -6.55
N VAL A 160 -4.68 6.97 -5.74
CA VAL A 160 -4.58 8.22 -4.99
C VAL A 160 -4.26 7.87 -3.55
N SER A 161 -3.29 8.54 -2.94
CA SER A 161 -3.00 8.42 -1.52
C SER A 161 -2.89 9.78 -0.87
N VAL A 162 -3.76 10.03 0.10
CA VAL A 162 -3.70 11.22 0.96
C VAL A 162 -3.10 10.82 2.30
N THR A 163 -2.01 11.47 2.67
CA THR A 163 -1.28 11.19 3.92
C THR A 163 -1.59 12.28 4.92
N TYR A 164 -1.83 11.87 6.16
CA TYR A 164 -2.08 12.70 7.32
C TYR A 164 -0.99 12.47 8.35
N ARG A 165 -0.62 13.51 9.08
CA ARG A 165 0.26 13.42 10.24
C ARG A 165 -0.35 14.26 11.36
N HIS A 166 -0.56 13.64 12.52
CA HIS A 166 -1.27 14.27 13.65
C HIS A 166 -2.66 14.83 13.30
N GLY A 167 -3.40 14.15 12.41
CA GLY A 167 -4.74 14.56 11.97
C GLY A 167 -4.74 15.61 10.85
N GLU A 168 -3.59 16.22 10.55
CA GLU A 168 -3.48 17.24 9.51
C GLU A 168 -3.04 16.64 8.17
N HIS A 169 -3.53 17.23 7.08
CA HIS A 169 -3.08 16.88 5.73
C HIS A 169 -1.57 17.11 5.60
N HIS A 170 -0.86 16.08 5.13
CA HIS A 170 0.59 16.10 5.03
C HIS A 170 1.06 16.02 3.57
N GLU A 171 0.59 15.03 2.80
CA GLU A 171 1.14 14.73 1.48
C GLU A 171 0.13 14.01 0.58
N ASP A 172 -0.08 14.54 -0.62
CA ASP A 172 -0.79 13.87 -1.70
C ASP A 172 0.17 13.08 -2.60
N LYS A 173 -0.26 11.89 -3.03
CA LYS A 173 0.40 11.07 -4.04
C LYS A 173 -0.57 10.57 -5.09
N LEU A 174 -0.06 10.47 -6.33
CA LEU A 174 -0.68 9.73 -7.41
C LEU A 174 0.29 8.64 -7.88
N TYR A 175 -0.22 7.43 -8.10
CA TYR A 175 0.54 6.33 -8.68
C TYR A 175 0.00 6.07 -10.07
N PHE A 176 0.89 6.18 -11.05
CA PHE A 176 0.61 5.83 -12.44
C PHE A 176 1.23 4.48 -12.75
N TYR A 177 0.45 3.55 -13.28
CA TYR A 177 0.89 2.20 -13.58
C TYR A 177 1.33 2.08 -15.04
N GLU A 178 2.47 1.46 -15.27
CA GLU A 178 3.12 1.35 -16.56
C GLU A 178 3.60 -0.09 -16.79
N THR A 179 3.44 -0.59 -18.02
CA THR A 179 3.82 -1.94 -18.45
C THR A 179 4.89 -1.93 -19.55
N PHE A 180 5.49 -0.77 -19.82
CA PHE A 180 6.48 -0.53 -20.87
C PHE A 180 7.79 0.00 -20.27
N ASP A 181 8.90 -0.13 -21.00
CA ASP A 181 10.26 0.25 -20.57
C ASP A 181 10.64 -0.33 -19.19
N LEU A 182 10.33 -1.60 -18.96
CA LEU A 182 10.50 -2.25 -17.65
C LEU A 182 11.90 -2.83 -17.47
N PRO A 183 12.54 -2.65 -16.30
CA PRO A 183 13.79 -3.33 -15.99
C PRO A 183 13.63 -4.87 -15.98
N PRO A 184 14.72 -5.63 -16.16
CA PRO A 184 14.69 -7.08 -16.03
C PRO A 184 14.10 -7.54 -14.68
N GLY A 185 13.26 -8.57 -14.72
CA GLY A 185 12.60 -9.13 -13.54
C GLY A 185 11.44 -8.30 -12.98
N VAL A 186 11.03 -7.22 -13.66
CA VAL A 186 9.88 -6.37 -13.31
C VAL A 186 8.71 -6.67 -14.25
N ARG A 187 7.51 -6.84 -13.68
CA ARG A 187 6.26 -7.03 -14.44
C ARG A 187 5.50 -5.72 -14.66
N MET A 188 5.55 -4.81 -13.68
CA MET A 188 4.85 -3.53 -13.74
C MET A 188 5.66 -2.48 -12.97
N ARG A 189 5.61 -1.24 -13.44
CA ARG A 189 6.17 -0.09 -12.74
C ARG A 189 5.03 0.81 -12.27
N ALA A 190 5.05 1.19 -10.99
CA ALA A 190 4.24 2.27 -10.47
C ALA A 190 5.11 3.52 -10.28
N ARG A 191 4.79 4.59 -11.00
CA ARG A 191 5.41 5.91 -10.85
C ARG A 191 4.59 6.72 -9.85
N MET A 192 5.07 6.79 -8.61
CA MET A 192 4.46 7.56 -7.55
C MET A 192 4.92 9.02 -7.65
N ALA A 193 4.05 9.89 -8.17
CA ALA A 193 4.17 11.33 -8.07
C ALA A 193 3.75 11.77 -6.66
N SER A 194 4.58 12.56 -5.99
CA SER A 194 4.34 13.09 -4.64
C SER A 194 4.48 14.60 -4.60
N SER A 195 3.54 15.25 -3.90
CA SER A 195 3.56 16.67 -3.59
C SER A 195 4.75 17.14 -2.74
N ARG A 196 5.48 16.22 -2.08
CA ARG A 196 6.64 16.55 -1.23
C ARG A 196 7.96 15.94 -1.68
N ARG A 197 7.92 14.76 -2.31
CA ARG A 197 9.11 13.95 -2.61
C ARG A 197 9.42 13.87 -4.11
N GLY A 198 8.60 14.52 -4.94
CA GLY A 198 8.71 14.39 -6.39
C GLY A 198 8.33 13.00 -6.84
N LEU A 199 9.07 12.46 -7.81
CA LEU A 199 8.79 11.17 -8.42
C LEU A 199 9.56 10.04 -7.74
N VAL A 200 8.86 8.97 -7.36
CA VAL A 200 9.47 7.74 -6.84
C VAL A 200 8.94 6.55 -7.64
N GLU A 201 9.84 5.71 -8.12
CA GLU A 201 9.46 4.49 -8.83
C GLU A 201 9.32 3.31 -7.88
N GLN A 202 8.33 2.47 -8.17
CA GLN A 202 8.11 1.18 -7.53
C GLN A 202 7.97 0.11 -8.62
N TYR A 203 8.52 -1.06 -8.37
CA TYR A 203 8.57 -2.15 -9.33
C TYR A 203 7.91 -3.39 -8.73
N ASP A 204 6.85 -3.87 -9.38
CA ASP A 204 6.25 -5.16 -9.08
C ASP A 204 7.10 -6.25 -9.71
N LEU A 205 7.57 -7.18 -8.91
CA LEU A 205 8.58 -8.14 -9.30
C LEU A 205 7.97 -9.44 -9.82
N GLN A 206 8.54 -9.97 -10.89
CA GLN A 206 8.32 -11.35 -11.34
C GLN A 206 9.53 -12.24 -11.04
N ASP A 207 10.73 -11.67 -10.97
CA ASP A 207 11.95 -12.37 -10.57
C ASP A 207 12.56 -11.76 -9.31
N VAL A 208 12.12 -12.27 -8.16
CA VAL A 208 12.62 -11.83 -6.84
C VAL A 208 14.08 -12.19 -6.62
N LYS A 209 14.60 -13.26 -7.25
CA LYS A 209 16.00 -13.69 -7.04
C LYS A 209 16.96 -12.66 -7.61
N LEU A 210 16.69 -12.20 -8.83
CA LEU A 210 17.48 -11.16 -9.49
C LEU A 210 17.57 -9.87 -8.66
N TRP A 211 16.46 -9.47 -8.03
CA TRP A 211 16.43 -8.26 -7.20
C TRP A 211 17.03 -8.47 -5.80
N ALA A 212 16.95 -9.68 -5.26
CA ALA A 212 17.53 -10.02 -3.95
C ALA A 212 19.06 -9.85 -3.91
N GLU A 213 19.73 -10.06 -5.05
CA GLU A 213 21.19 -9.89 -5.19
C GLU A 213 21.62 -8.43 -5.05
N ARG A 214 20.73 -7.49 -5.38
CA ARG A 214 20.99 -6.04 -5.31
C ARG A 214 20.88 -5.49 -3.89
N LEU A 215 20.12 -6.16 -3.02
CA LEU A 215 19.84 -5.67 -1.67
C LEU A 215 21.07 -5.75 -0.77
N ASN A 216 21.24 -4.78 0.13
CA ASN A 216 22.19 -4.90 1.23
C ASN A 216 21.80 -6.00 2.25
N ASP A 217 22.64 -6.21 3.26
CA ASP A 217 22.42 -7.27 4.26
C ASP A 217 21.12 -7.11 5.05
N ALA A 218 20.69 -5.88 5.33
CA ALA A 218 19.42 -5.62 5.98
C ALA A 218 18.24 -6.11 5.13
N GLY A 219 18.21 -5.76 3.84
CA GLY A 219 17.20 -6.25 2.90
C GLY A 219 17.20 -7.77 2.76
N ARG A 220 18.39 -8.38 2.63
CA ARG A 220 18.53 -9.85 2.54
C ARG A 220 18.05 -10.56 3.81
N ARG A 221 18.28 -9.99 5.00
CA ARG A 221 17.74 -10.53 6.27
C ARG A 221 16.21 -10.53 6.27
N ILE A 222 15.57 -9.44 5.82
CA ILE A 222 14.12 -9.34 5.73
C ILE A 222 13.57 -10.41 4.78
N LEU A 223 14.14 -10.55 3.58
CA LEU A 223 13.73 -11.59 2.63
C LEU A 223 13.80 -13.00 3.24
N ARG A 224 14.88 -13.32 3.98
CA ARG A 224 14.99 -14.63 4.66
C ARG A 224 13.87 -14.86 5.65
N ARG A 225 13.48 -13.83 6.44
CA ARG A 225 12.37 -13.95 7.40
C ARG A 225 11.05 -14.27 6.74
N TYR A 226 10.70 -13.60 5.64
CA TYR A 226 9.45 -13.89 4.93
C TYR A 226 9.43 -15.29 4.30
N ARG A 227 10.58 -15.78 3.81
CA ARG A 227 10.68 -17.17 3.33
C ARG A 227 10.38 -18.20 4.43
N GLU A 228 10.67 -17.92 5.70
CA GLU A 228 10.34 -18.80 6.84
C GLU A 228 8.82 -19.06 6.96
N VAL A 229 7.99 -18.13 6.46
CA VAL A 229 6.51 -18.22 6.51
C VAL A 229 5.87 -18.43 5.15
N GLY A 230 6.66 -18.66 4.10
CA GLY A 230 6.19 -18.94 2.74
C GLY A 230 5.83 -17.70 1.91
N GLU A 231 6.06 -16.50 2.43
CA GLU A 231 5.77 -15.24 1.75
C GLU A 231 6.92 -14.80 0.83
N ARG A 232 6.58 -14.00 -0.18
CA ARG A 232 7.51 -13.50 -1.19
C ARG A 232 7.43 -11.98 -1.28
N LEU A 233 8.53 -11.38 -1.74
CA LEU A 233 8.57 -9.96 -2.05
C LEU A 233 7.69 -9.69 -3.28
N ASP A 234 6.77 -8.74 -3.17
CA ASP A 234 5.87 -8.37 -4.27
C ASP A 234 6.42 -7.15 -5.01
N THR A 235 6.67 -6.07 -4.28
CA THR A 235 7.04 -4.77 -4.86
C THR A 235 8.29 -4.24 -4.18
N ILE A 236 9.11 -3.51 -4.93
CA ILE A 236 10.25 -2.75 -4.40
C ILE A 236 10.22 -1.30 -4.90
N ALA A 237 10.30 -0.34 -3.98
CA ALA A 237 10.66 1.03 -4.34
C ALA A 237 12.18 1.17 -4.22
N TRP A 238 12.88 1.22 -5.34
CA TRP A 238 14.35 1.17 -5.39
C TRP A 238 14.96 2.55 -5.62
N GLN A 239 15.83 3.01 -4.73
CA GLN A 239 16.64 4.22 -4.92
C GLN A 239 18.15 3.91 -4.92
N GLY A 240 18.55 2.71 -4.49
CA GLY A 240 19.93 2.24 -4.48
C GLY A 240 20.14 1.09 -3.50
N PRO A 241 21.35 0.49 -3.44
CA PRO A 241 21.65 -0.65 -2.58
C PRO A 241 21.46 -0.38 -1.10
N ASP A 242 21.52 0.89 -0.69
CA ASP A 242 21.33 1.32 0.70
C ASP A 242 20.05 2.14 0.92
N ALA A 243 19.20 2.30 -0.09
CA ALA A 243 17.96 3.05 0.02
C ALA A 243 16.87 2.39 -0.81
N PHE A 244 15.97 1.68 -0.14
CA PHE A 244 14.85 1.01 -0.79
C PHE A 244 13.69 0.78 0.18
N THR A 245 12.50 0.50 -0.36
CA THR A 245 11.37 -0.05 0.41
C THR A 245 10.96 -1.38 -0.18
N LEU A 246 10.89 -2.41 0.66
CA LEU A 246 10.34 -3.72 0.31
C LEU A 246 8.87 -3.79 0.71
N TYR A 247 8.01 -4.33 -0.15
CA TYR A 247 6.59 -4.54 0.11
C TYR A 247 6.26 -6.02 -0.06
N PHE A 248 5.55 -6.56 0.92
CA PHE A 248 5.09 -7.94 0.96
C PHE A 248 3.57 -7.94 1.13
N PRO A 249 2.87 -9.01 0.72
CA PRO A 249 1.47 -9.20 1.09
C PRO A 249 1.36 -9.06 2.61
#